data_AF-A0A183PZM8-F1
#
_entry.id   AF-A0A183PZM8-F1
#
_cell.length_a   1.000
_cell.length_b   1.000
_cell.length_c   1.000
_cell.angle_alpha   90.00
_cell.angle_beta   90.00
_cell.angle_gamma   90.00
#
_symmetry.space_group_name_H-M   'P 1'
#
loop_
_entity.id
_entity.type
_entity.pdbx_description
1 polymer ?
#
loop_
_entity_poly.entity_id
_entity_poly.type
_entity_poly.pdbx_seq_one_letter_code
_entity_poly.pdbx_strand_id
1 'polypeptide(L)'
;MVAGGQKLVHSPFVPAGYWSPCAPLVSDPFIGSSLLFVHDQSGYANIWLIDFAKIASPSNNQIRVNHRSVWKSGNYEDGYLIGIDNLVKLFEEIIHECQ
;
A
#
# COMPACT_ATOMS: atom_id res chain seq x y z
N MET A 1 8.49 -38.03 2.85
CA MET A 1 7.49 -37.21 2.12
C MET A 1 6.11 -37.67 2.56
N VAL A 2 5.43 -36.91 3.39
CA VAL A 2 4.02 -37.11 3.72
C VAL A 2 3.33 -35.82 3.32
N ALA A 3 2.52 -35.88 2.26
CA ALA A 3 1.65 -34.81 1.83
C ALA A 3 0.43 -34.79 2.76
N GLY A 4 0.52 -34.05 3.86
CA GLY A 4 -0.64 -33.71 4.68
C GLY A 4 -1.46 -32.66 3.97
N GLY A 5 -2.67 -33.03 3.55
CA GLY A 5 -3.63 -32.11 2.94
C GLY A 5 -3.99 -30.98 3.89
N GLN A 6 -3.31 -29.84 3.74
CA GLN A 6 -3.78 -28.57 4.26
C GLN A 6 -4.46 -27.84 3.11
N LYS A 7 -5.79 -27.77 3.21
CA LYS A 7 -6.60 -26.79 2.49
C LYS A 7 -6.01 -25.42 2.81
N LEU A 8 -5.30 -24.84 1.83
CA LEU A 8 -4.82 -23.47 1.88
C LEU A 8 -6.04 -22.56 1.98
N VAL A 9 -6.46 -22.29 3.22
CA VAL A 9 -7.41 -21.23 3.50
C VAL A 9 -6.65 -19.95 3.19
N HIS A 10 -7.18 -19.20 2.24
CA HIS A 10 -6.76 -17.87 1.85
C HIS A 10 -7.01 -16.86 2.99
N SER A 11 -6.48 -17.12 4.19
CA SER A 11 -6.52 -16.17 5.30
C SER A 11 -5.33 -15.23 5.11
N PRO A 12 -5.54 -13.91 4.93
CA PRO A 12 -4.44 -12.98 5.09
C PRO A 12 -3.92 -13.18 6.51
N PHE A 13 -2.65 -13.56 6.64
CA PHE A 13 -1.97 -13.66 7.92
C PHE A 13 -1.72 -12.22 8.41
N VAL A 14 -2.79 -11.54 8.80
CA VAL A 14 -2.79 -10.26 9.48
C VAL A 14 -3.60 -10.49 10.76
N PRO A 15 -3.01 -10.30 11.95
CA PRO A 15 -3.73 -10.49 13.21
C PRO A 15 -5.06 -9.72 13.20
N ALA A 16 -6.12 -10.35 13.70
CA ALA A 16 -7.48 -9.82 13.75
C ALA A 16 -7.65 -8.49 14.55
N GLY A 17 -6.55 -7.91 15.06
CA GLY A 17 -6.51 -6.60 15.73
C GLY A 17 -6.06 -5.43 14.86
N TYR A 18 -5.60 -5.65 13.62
CA TYR A 18 -5.24 -4.55 12.70
C TYR A 18 -6.41 -4.05 11.85
N TRP A 19 -7.53 -4.79 11.84
CA TRP A 19 -8.78 -4.37 11.20
C TRP A 19 -9.56 -3.47 12.17
N SER A 20 -9.03 -2.27 12.43
CA SER A 20 -9.89 -1.16 12.87
C SER A 20 -10.64 -0.60 11.66
N PRO A 21 -11.90 -0.15 11.78
CA PRO A 21 -12.64 0.40 10.65
C PRO A 21 -11.84 1.55 10.03
N CYS A 22 -11.50 1.41 8.76
CA CYS A 22 -10.77 2.38 7.97
C CYS A 22 -11.50 3.72 7.97
N ALA A 23 -11.13 4.61 8.90
CA ALA A 23 -11.59 5.99 8.95
C ALA A 23 -10.47 6.98 9.34
N PRO A 24 -9.47 6.65 10.19
CA PRO A 24 -8.39 7.60 10.49
C PRO A 24 -7.27 7.62 9.44
N LEU A 25 -6.92 6.46 8.86
CA LEU A 25 -5.68 6.29 8.09
C LEU A 25 -5.69 6.94 6.69
N VAL A 26 -6.86 7.26 6.13
CA VAL A 26 -6.96 7.85 4.78
C VAL A 26 -6.45 9.29 4.74
N SER A 27 -6.37 9.96 5.89
CA SER A 27 -5.90 11.35 6.01
C SER A 27 -4.51 11.45 6.65
N ASP A 28 -3.88 10.32 6.96
CA ASP A 28 -2.57 10.26 7.61
C ASP A 28 -1.47 10.02 6.58
N PRO A 29 -0.29 10.62 6.73
CA PRO A 29 0.82 10.37 5.83
C PRO A 29 1.41 8.96 5.97
N PHE A 30 1.64 8.29 4.85
CA PHE A 30 2.24 6.96 4.74
C PHE A 30 3.74 7.04 4.46
N ILE A 31 4.50 7.61 5.39
CA ILE A 31 5.95 7.78 5.21
C ILE A 31 6.69 6.46 5.50
N GLY A 32 7.51 6.03 4.54
CA GLY A 32 8.36 4.85 4.70
C GLY A 32 7.61 3.52 4.63
N SER A 33 6.37 3.54 4.15
CA SER A 33 5.63 2.34 3.78
C SER A 33 6.09 1.82 2.42
N SER A 34 5.80 0.56 2.13
CA SER A 34 6.17 -0.09 0.87
C SER A 34 4.99 -0.84 0.24
N LEU A 35 4.98 -0.94 -1.08
CA LEU A 35 4.13 -1.89 -1.80
C LEU A 35 4.88 -3.20 -1.99
N LEU A 36 4.31 -4.29 -1.46
CA LEU A 36 4.78 -5.64 -1.68
C LEU A 36 4.01 -6.28 -2.82
N PHE A 37 4.71 -6.55 -3.93
CA PHE A 37 4.19 -7.32 -5.05
C PHE A 37 4.50 -8.79 -4.82
N VAL A 38 3.50 -9.66 -4.86
CA VAL A 38 3.72 -11.12 -4.90
C VAL A 38 2.98 -11.66 -6.10
N HIS A 39 3.70 -12.45 -6.89
CA HIS A 39 3.14 -13.19 -8.00
C HIS A 39 3.68 -14.61 -8.00
N ASP A 40 3.00 -15.52 -8.70
CA ASP A 40 3.45 -16.89 -8.89
C ASP A 40 3.40 -17.31 -10.37
N GLN A 41 3.81 -18.55 -10.64
CA GLN A 41 3.86 -19.12 -11.99
C GLN A 41 2.47 -19.44 -12.56
N SER A 42 1.42 -19.45 -11.74
CA SER A 42 0.04 -19.68 -12.20
C SER A 42 -0.58 -18.42 -12.82
N GLY A 43 0.12 -17.29 -12.74
CA GLY A 43 -0.40 -15.99 -13.16
C GLY A 43 -1.17 -15.27 -12.06
N TYR A 44 -1.17 -15.80 -10.83
CA TYR A 44 -1.71 -15.08 -9.69
C TYR A 44 -0.78 -13.92 -9.31
N ALA A 45 -1.34 -12.73 -9.10
CA ALA A 45 -0.60 -11.56 -8.67
C ALA A 45 -1.43 -10.71 -7.72
N ASN A 46 -0.79 -10.21 -6.66
CA ASN A 46 -1.38 -9.33 -5.66
C ASN A 46 -0.38 -8.26 -5.22
N ILE A 47 -0.93 -7.20 -4.64
CA ILE A 47 -0.17 -6.09 -4.09
C ILE A 47 -0.70 -5.79 -2.69
N TRP A 48 0.19 -5.65 -1.71
CA TRP A 48 -0.15 -5.24 -0.35
C TRP A 48 0.64 -4.01 0.06
N LEU A 49 0.02 -3.13 0.85
CA LEU A 49 0.73 -2.07 1.54
C LEU A 49 1.27 -2.59 2.88
N ILE A 50 2.56 -2.41 3.12
CA ILE A 50 3.28 -2.87 4.31
C ILE A 50 4.06 -1.71 4.97
N ASP A 51 4.61 -1.96 6.16
CA ASP A 51 5.47 -1.05 6.92
C ASP A 51 4.83 0.28 7.34
N PHE A 52 3.79 0.18 8.17
CA PHE A 52 3.05 1.32 8.73
C PHE A 52 3.70 1.91 10.01
N ALA A 53 4.97 1.60 10.27
CA ALA A 53 5.62 1.92 11.54
C ALA A 53 5.82 3.43 11.78
N LYS A 54 5.65 4.28 10.75
CA LYS A 54 5.85 5.73 10.81
C LYS A 54 4.64 6.55 10.38
N ILE A 55 3.43 5.98 10.46
CA ILE A 55 2.21 6.78 10.30
C ILE A 55 2.14 7.78 11.46
N ALA A 56 2.27 9.07 11.14
CA ALA A 56 2.20 10.15 12.11
C ALA A 56 1.04 11.08 11.73
N SER A 57 -0.08 10.95 12.44
CA SER A 57 -1.21 11.83 12.24
C SER A 57 -0.82 13.28 12.52
N PRO A 58 -1.26 14.24 11.68
CA PRO A 58 -1.07 15.66 11.98
C PRO A 58 -1.66 16.00 13.35
N SER A 59 -0.94 16.79 14.15
CA SER A 59 -1.43 17.22 15.47
C SER A 59 -2.64 18.14 15.39
N ASN A 60 -2.93 18.70 14.20
CA ASN A 60 -4.10 19.50 13.92
C ASN A 60 -5.07 18.70 13.04
N ASN A 61 -6.23 18.36 13.59
CA ASN A 61 -7.28 17.60 12.92
C ASN A 61 -7.90 18.31 11.69
N GLN A 62 -7.56 19.58 11.44
CA GLN A 62 -7.94 20.30 10.23
C GLN A 62 -7.00 20.02 9.05
N ILE A 63 -5.79 19.54 9.31
CA ILE A 63 -4.84 19.16 8.25
C ILE A 63 -5.27 17.80 7.72
N ARG A 64 -5.58 17.75 6.43
CA ARG A 64 -5.92 16.52 5.70
C ARG A 64 -4.90 16.31 4.60
N VAL A 65 -4.18 15.19 4.68
CA VAL A 65 -3.26 14.76 3.63
C VAL A 65 -4.08 14.25 2.45
N ASN A 66 -3.77 14.71 1.24
CA ASN A 66 -4.42 14.25 0.01
C ASN A 66 -3.55 13.33 -0.85
N HIS A 67 -2.29 13.12 -0.44
CA HIS A 67 -1.30 12.23 -1.06
C HIS A 67 -0.90 12.59 -2.50
N ARG A 68 -1.42 13.68 -3.04
CA ARG A 68 -1.24 14.13 -4.44
C ARG A 68 -0.54 15.47 -4.53
N SER A 69 -0.48 16.21 -3.43
CA SER A 69 0.19 17.50 -3.37
C SER A 69 1.67 17.33 -3.05
N VAL A 70 2.51 18.21 -3.59
CA VAL A 70 3.94 18.20 -3.29
C VAL A 70 4.16 18.49 -1.81
N TRP A 71 5.04 17.73 -1.17
CA TRP A 71 5.43 17.96 0.22
C TRP A 71 5.98 19.36 0.43
N LYS A 72 5.51 20.01 1.49
CA LYS A 72 6.01 21.29 1.99
C LYS A 72 6.03 21.23 3.52
N SER A 73 6.98 21.92 4.14
CA SER A 73 7.02 22.01 5.60
C SER A 73 5.67 22.50 6.14
N GLY A 74 5.02 21.67 6.97
CA GLY A 74 3.73 21.97 7.61
C GLY A 74 2.48 21.47 6.88
N ASN A 75 2.54 20.94 5.65
CA ASN A 75 1.38 20.36 4.98
C ASN A 75 1.21 18.84 5.18
N TYR A 76 2.25 18.17 5.71
CA TYR A 76 2.25 16.73 6.01
C TYR A 76 2.02 15.83 4.79
N GLU A 77 2.17 16.33 3.57
CA GLU A 77 1.95 15.53 2.35
C GLU A 77 3.07 14.49 2.15
N ASP A 78 2.71 13.27 1.78
CA ASP A 78 3.68 12.18 1.56
C ASP A 78 3.96 11.93 0.07
N GLY A 79 3.14 12.49 -0.83
CA GLY A 79 3.23 12.24 -2.26
C GLY A 79 2.97 10.79 -2.65
N TYR A 80 2.32 9.99 -1.79
CA TYR A 80 2.18 8.55 -1.98
C TYR A 80 1.46 8.22 -3.30
N LEU A 81 0.35 8.90 -3.60
CA LEU A 81 -0.40 8.69 -4.84
C LEU A 81 0.34 9.22 -6.07
N ILE A 82 1.24 10.20 -5.92
CA ILE A 82 2.13 10.62 -7.02
C ILE A 82 3.05 9.46 -7.41
N GLY A 83 3.59 8.75 -6.43
CA GLY A 83 4.40 7.55 -6.66
C GLY A 83 3.61 6.43 -7.35
N ILE A 84 2.38 6.17 -6.90
CA ILE A 84 1.50 5.17 -7.52
C ILE A 84 1.16 5.52 -8.97
N ASP A 85 0.80 6.78 -9.25
CA ASP A 85 0.49 7.22 -10.62
C ASP A 85 1.71 7.00 -11.55
N ASN A 86 2.92 7.26 -11.07
CA ASN A 86 4.15 7.02 -11.83
C ASN A 86 4.42 5.53 -12.03
N LEU A 87 4.15 4.70 -11.01
CA LEU A 87 4.32 3.26 -11.10
C LEU A 87 3.34 2.63 -12.10
N VAL A 88 2.09 3.09 -12.13
CA VAL A 88 1.09 2.66 -13.13
C VAL A 88 1.57 3.00 -14.53
N LYS A 89 2.02 4.24 -14.76
CA LYS A 89 2.56 4.66 -16.07
C LYS A 89 3.72 3.79 -16.53
N LEU A 90 4.67 3.48 -15.63
CA LEU A 90 5.79 2.62 -15.95
C LEU A 90 5.33 1.21 -16.38
N PHE A 91 4.35 0.63 -15.68
CA PHE A 91 3.82 -0.67 -16.07
C PHE A 91 3.05 -0.62 -17.39
N GLU A 92 2.30 0.45 -17.66
CA GLU A 92 1.64 0.66 -18.96
C GLU A 92 2.65 0.75 -20.10
N GLU A 93 3.77 1.45 -19.91
CA GLU A 93 4.87 1.53 -20.87
C GLU A 93 5.49 0.15 -21.12
N ILE A 94 5.81 -0.60 -20.07
CA ILE A 94 6.38 -1.96 -20.19
C ILE A 94 5.43 -2.90 -20.94
N ILE A 95 4.13 -2.85 -20.64
CA ILE A 95 3.13 -3.68 -21.31
C ILE A 95 3.05 -3.32 -22.80
N HIS A 96 3.10 -2.03 -23.13
CA HIS A 96 3.07 -1.57 -24.52
C HIS A 96 4.33 -1.96 -25.31
N GLU A 97 5.52 -1.98 -24.69
CA GLU A 97 6.76 -2.45 -25.33
C GLU A 97 6.81 -3.97 -25.56
N CYS A 98 6.02 -4.73 -24.79
CA CYS A 98 5.93 -6.19 -24.91
C CYS A 98 4.90 -6.66 -25.94
N GLN A 99 4.20 -5.73 -26.62
CA GLN A 99 3.25 -6.01 -27.70
C GLN A 99 3.91 -5.86 -29.08
#